data_AF-A0A068EFJ9-F1
#
_entry.id   AF-A0A068EFJ9-F1
#
_cell.length_a   1.000
_cell.length_b   1.000
_cell.length_c   1.000
_cell.angle_alpha   90.00
_cell.angle_beta   90.00
_cell.angle_gamma   90.00
#
_symmetry.space_group_name_H-M   'P 1'
#
loop_
_entity.id
_entity.type
_entity.pdbx_description
1 polymer ?
#
loop_
_entity_poly.entity_id
_entity_poly.type
_entity_poly.pdbx_seq_one_letter_code
_entity_poly.pdbx_strand_id
1 'polypeptide(L)'
;PGRGANVADPKYGPVWITSALGNENVTAIGTDPAENPEHAWKVVRTLKGQGGGSLFVKTHPESKNLWVDSPLNPDTKISQSVAVYDINNLDKGFEVLP
;
A
#
# COMPACT_ATOMS: atom_id res chain seq x y z
N PRO A 1 -13.82 -4.56 -6.41
CA PRO A 1 -12.57 -3.96 -5.87
C PRO A 1 -11.52 -5.06 -5.64
N GLY A 2 -10.34 -4.95 -6.25
CA GLY A 2 -9.24 -5.91 -6.05
C GLY A 2 -8.46 -5.63 -4.77
N ARG A 3 -7.67 -6.60 -4.31
CA ARG A 3 -6.84 -6.49 -3.08
C ARG A 3 -5.54 -5.68 -3.26
N GLY A 4 -5.39 -4.98 -4.37
CA GLY A 4 -4.17 -4.20 -4.62
C GLY A 4 -4.36 -3.01 -5.53
N ALA A 5 -3.30 -2.21 -5.60
CA ALA A 5 -3.28 -0.89 -6.22
C ALA A 5 -1.99 -0.70 -7.02
N ASN A 6 -2.10 -0.23 -8.26
CA ASN A 6 -0.95 0.17 -9.07
C ASN A 6 -0.54 1.61 -8.73
N VAL A 7 0.74 1.84 -8.52
CA VAL A 7 1.32 3.12 -8.12
C VAL A 7 2.60 3.36 -8.92
N ALA A 8 2.88 4.61 -9.31
CA ALA A 8 4.20 5.01 -9.78
C ALA A 8 5.05 5.42 -8.58
N ASP A 9 5.89 4.52 -8.07
CA ASP A 9 6.80 4.79 -6.95
C ASP A 9 7.96 5.68 -7.45
N PRO A 10 8.28 6.81 -6.77
CA PRO A 10 9.35 7.72 -7.22
C PRO A 10 10.75 7.09 -7.31
N LYS A 11 10.98 5.99 -6.60
CA LYS A 11 12.27 5.29 -6.53
C LYS A 11 12.32 4.04 -7.39
N TYR A 12 11.21 3.29 -7.47
CA TYR A 12 11.18 1.98 -8.10
C TYR A 12 10.32 1.91 -9.38
N GLY A 13 9.77 3.04 -9.84
CA GLY A 13 8.92 3.09 -11.02
C GLY A 13 7.55 2.43 -10.78
N PRO A 14 6.92 1.83 -11.80
CA PRO A 14 5.62 1.18 -11.66
C PRO A 14 5.67 -0.01 -10.69
N VAL A 15 4.84 0.05 -9.65
CA VAL A 15 4.68 -1.00 -8.65
C VAL A 15 3.22 -1.37 -8.45
N TRP A 16 2.97 -2.62 -8.03
CA TRP A 16 1.68 -3.08 -7.52
C TRP A 16 1.78 -3.35 -6.03
N ILE A 17 0.81 -2.84 -5.27
CA ILE A 17 0.82 -2.84 -3.80
C ILE A 17 -0.35 -3.67 -3.27
N THR A 18 -0.11 -4.47 -2.23
CA THR A 18 -1.13 -5.25 -1.51
C THR A 18 -0.91 -5.21 -0.01
N SER A 19 -1.99 -5.36 0.76
CA SER A 19 -1.95 -5.47 2.23
C SER A 19 -2.06 -6.91 2.70
N ALA A 20 -1.44 -7.22 3.84
CA ALA A 20 -1.60 -8.50 4.51
C ALA A 20 -2.84 -8.54 5.42
N LEU A 21 -3.49 -9.70 5.49
CA LEU A 21 -4.56 -9.95 6.45
C LEU A 21 -4.00 -10.26 7.84
N GLY A 22 -2.91 -11.03 7.91
CA GLY A 22 -2.39 -11.59 9.18
C GLY A 22 -1.39 -10.70 9.93
N ASN A 23 -0.94 -9.59 9.35
CA ASN A 23 -0.02 -8.64 9.97
C ASN A 23 -0.15 -7.26 9.31
N GLU A 24 0.60 -6.29 9.80
CA GLU A 24 0.52 -4.90 9.35
C GLU A 24 1.28 -4.59 8.04
N ASN A 25 1.81 -5.59 7.33
CA ASN A 25 2.62 -5.31 6.16
C ASN A 25 1.78 -4.87 4.95
N VAL A 26 2.27 -3.85 4.27
CA VAL A 26 1.79 -3.38 2.96
C VAL A 26 2.95 -3.47 1.97
N THR A 27 2.89 -4.42 1.06
CA THR A 27 4.04 -4.84 0.23
C THR A 27 3.88 -4.38 -1.20
N ALA A 28 4.94 -3.81 -1.77
CA ALA A 28 5.01 -3.39 -3.17
C ALA A 28 5.94 -4.30 -3.97
N ILE A 29 5.49 -4.74 -5.14
CA ILE A 29 6.29 -5.46 -6.14
C ILE A 29 6.51 -4.58 -7.36
N GLY A 30 7.72 -4.61 -7.94
CA GLY A 30 7.99 -3.97 -9.24
C GLY A 30 7.24 -4.68 -10.36
N THR A 31 6.63 -3.93 -11.28
CA THR A 31 5.79 -4.50 -12.35
C THR A 31 6.23 -4.14 -13.77
N ASP A 32 7.41 -3.54 -13.92
CA ASP A 32 7.89 -3.07 -15.22
C ASP A 32 9.20 -3.77 -15.65
N PRO A 33 9.10 -4.93 -16.33
CA PRO A 33 10.27 -5.64 -16.82
C PRO A 33 10.93 -4.99 -18.06
N ALA A 34 10.29 -4.00 -18.69
CA ALA A 34 10.81 -3.39 -19.91
C ALA A 34 11.79 -2.26 -19.57
N GLU A 35 11.39 -1.33 -18.69
CA GLU A 35 12.26 -0.19 -18.31
C GLU A 35 12.94 -0.38 -16.95
N ASN A 36 12.42 -1.25 -16.06
CA ASN A 36 12.96 -1.50 -14.72
C ASN A 36 13.21 -3.01 -14.44
N PRO A 37 13.96 -3.73 -15.31
CA PRO A 37 14.11 -5.19 -15.25
C PRO A 37 14.76 -5.73 -13.95
N GLU A 38 15.61 -4.94 -13.30
CA GLU A 38 16.28 -5.31 -12.06
C GLU A 38 15.31 -5.43 -10.86
N HIS A 39 14.19 -4.70 -10.93
CA HIS A 39 13.16 -4.61 -9.89
C HIS A 39 11.89 -5.40 -10.22
N ALA A 40 11.66 -5.69 -11.50
CA ALA A 40 10.48 -6.42 -11.96
C ALA A 40 10.29 -7.76 -11.24
N TRP A 41 9.07 -7.99 -10.78
CA TRP A 41 8.60 -9.20 -10.10
C TRP A 41 9.29 -9.52 -8.77
N LYS A 42 9.96 -8.53 -8.17
CA LYS A 42 10.56 -8.62 -6.84
C LYS A 42 9.85 -7.69 -5.88
N VAL A 43 9.87 -8.05 -4.60
CA VAL A 43 9.47 -7.14 -3.52
C VAL A 43 10.51 -6.02 -3.45
N VAL A 44 10.07 -4.78 -3.68
CA VAL A 44 10.94 -3.60 -3.69
C VAL A 44 10.78 -2.75 -2.43
N ARG A 45 9.63 -2.87 -1.75
CA ARG A 45 9.29 -2.09 -0.56
C ARG A 45 8.26 -2.85 0.28
N THR A 46 8.42 -2.77 1.60
CA THR A 46 7.42 -3.20 2.57
C THR A 46 7.17 -2.04 3.52
N LEU A 47 5.96 -1.51 3.51
CA LEU A 47 5.48 -0.46 4.39
C LEU A 47 4.77 -1.07 5.60
N LYS A 48 4.70 -0.28 6.67
CA LYS A 48 3.95 -0.61 7.88
C LYS A 48 2.59 0.06 7.84
N GLY A 49 1.51 -0.71 7.92
CA GLY A 49 0.12 -0.31 8.08
C GLY A 49 -0.27 -0.10 9.54
N GLN A 50 -1.56 0.19 9.78
CA GLN A 50 -2.09 0.38 11.14
C GLN A 50 -2.03 -0.90 11.97
N GLY A 51 -2.23 -2.05 11.33
CA GLY A 51 -2.32 -3.35 11.96
C GLY A 51 -2.67 -4.45 10.95
N GLY A 52 -2.83 -5.68 11.43
CA GLY A 52 -3.47 -6.74 10.65
C GLY A 52 -4.95 -6.49 10.43
N GLY A 53 -5.60 -7.33 9.63
CA GLY A 53 -7.03 -7.24 9.35
C GLY A 53 -7.39 -6.41 8.11
N SER A 54 -6.40 -5.98 7.32
CA SER A 54 -6.63 -5.27 6.05
C SER A 54 -7.22 -6.20 4.99
N LEU A 55 -8.22 -5.69 4.28
CA LEU A 55 -8.90 -6.38 3.19
C LEU A 55 -8.56 -5.74 1.84
N PHE A 56 -8.48 -4.41 1.79
CA PHE A 56 -8.33 -3.67 0.54
C PHE A 56 -7.28 -2.56 0.63
N VAL A 57 -6.59 -2.39 -0.50
CA VAL A 57 -5.72 -1.25 -0.78
C VAL A 57 -6.24 -0.56 -2.02
N LYS A 58 -6.25 0.78 -2.05
CA LYS A 58 -6.77 1.53 -3.19
C LYS A 58 -5.96 2.78 -3.51
N THR A 59 -5.90 3.09 -4.81
CA THR A 59 -5.49 4.38 -5.35
C THR A 59 -6.17 4.64 -6.70
N HIS A 60 -5.82 5.75 -7.36
CA HIS A 60 -6.25 6.16 -8.70
C HIS A 60 -5.11 6.94 -9.38
N PRO A 61 -4.94 6.87 -10.72
CA PRO A 61 -3.86 7.61 -11.42
C PRO A 61 -3.83 9.12 -11.19
N GLU A 62 -4.98 9.73 -10.89
CA GLU A 62 -5.10 11.17 -10.59
C GLU A 62 -5.02 11.48 -9.07
N SER A 63 -4.89 10.46 -8.23
CA SER A 63 -4.79 10.58 -6.78
C SER A 63 -3.33 10.50 -6.35
N LYS A 64 -2.95 11.32 -5.37
CA LYS A 64 -1.66 11.21 -4.68
C LYS A 64 -1.70 10.29 -3.46
N ASN A 65 -2.87 9.72 -3.17
CA ASN A 65 -3.12 8.93 -1.97
C ASN A 65 -3.15 7.43 -2.26
N LEU A 66 -2.51 6.66 -1.38
CA LEU A 66 -2.70 5.22 -1.24
C LEU A 66 -3.48 4.97 0.06
N TRP A 67 -4.63 4.31 -0.07
CA TRP A 67 -5.57 4.04 1.03
C TRP A 67 -5.47 2.58 1.44
N VAL A 68 -5.35 2.32 2.73
CA VAL A 68 -5.26 0.97 3.31
C VAL A 68 -6.22 0.85 4.48
N ASP A 69 -7.18 -0.06 4.36
CA ASP A 69 -8.17 -0.33 5.41
C ASP A 69 -7.65 -1.34 6.45
N SER A 70 -8.38 -1.56 7.53
CA SER A 70 -8.09 -2.62 8.51
C SER A 70 -9.35 -3.15 9.19
N PRO A 71 -10.45 -3.44 8.46
CA PRO A 71 -11.78 -3.66 9.04
C PRO A 71 -11.87 -4.91 9.93
N LEU A 72 -10.98 -5.89 9.76
CA LEU A 72 -10.94 -7.09 10.60
C LEU A 72 -9.97 -6.98 11.78
N ASN A 73 -9.43 -5.79 12.04
CA ASN A 73 -8.58 -5.56 13.21
C ASN A 73 -9.43 -5.62 14.50
N PRO A 74 -8.96 -6.31 15.57
CA PRO A 74 -9.72 -6.41 16.81
C PRO A 74 -9.80 -5.09 17.60
N ASP A 75 -8.89 -4.13 17.37
CA ASP A 75 -9.00 -2.80 17.96
C ASP A 75 -9.96 -1.94 17.12
N THR A 76 -11.06 -1.52 17.75
CA THR A 76 -12.06 -0.63 17.15
C THR A 76 -11.50 0.69 16.63
N LYS A 77 -10.42 1.22 17.23
CA LYS A 77 -9.78 2.44 16.74
C LYS A 77 -9.12 2.23 15.38
N ILE A 78 -8.66 1.01 15.10
CA ILE A 78 -8.02 0.64 13.84
C ILE A 78 -9.08 0.18 12.83
N SER A 79 -10.03 -0.68 13.23
CA SER A 79 -11.04 -1.19 12.28
C SER A 79 -12.06 -0.15 11.83
N GLN A 80 -12.20 0.96 12.57
CA GLN A 80 -13.05 2.10 12.22
C GLN A 80 -12.23 3.30 11.69
N SER A 81 -11.06 3.06 11.11
CA SER A 81 -10.24 4.10 10.49
C SER A 81 -9.52 3.59 9.25
N VAL A 82 -8.92 4.50 8.48
CA VAL A 82 -8.15 4.20 7.27
C VAL A 82 -6.78 4.87 7.31
N ALA A 83 -5.74 4.14 6.92
CA ALA A 83 -4.41 4.71 6.72
C ALA A 83 -4.28 5.27 5.30
N VAL A 84 -3.73 6.48 5.20
CA VAL A 84 -3.52 7.19 3.93
C VAL A 84 -2.06 7.57 3.80
N TYR A 85 -1.39 7.03 2.78
CA TYR A 85 0.00 7.37 2.45
C TYR A 85 0.04 8.35 1.29
N ASP A 86 1.03 9.24 1.29
CA ASP A 86 1.42 10.03 0.13
C ASP A 86 2.30 9.17 -0.79
N ILE A 87 1.81 8.91 -2.01
CA ILE A 87 2.50 8.13 -3.03
C ILE A 87 3.85 8.75 -3.41
N ASN A 88 3.98 10.08 -3.32
CA ASN A 88 5.23 10.77 -3.65
C ASN A 88 6.27 10.64 -2.54
N ASN A 89 5.89 10.17 -1.35
CA ASN A 89 6.79 9.98 -0.22
C ASN A 89 6.28 8.87 0.73
N LEU A 90 6.26 7.63 0.24
CA LEU A 90 5.80 6.47 1.02
C LEU A 90 6.63 6.21 2.28
N ASP A 91 7.89 6.70 2.32
CA ASP A 91 8.78 6.60 3.48
C ASP A 91 8.37 7.53 4.64
N LYS A 92 7.53 8.55 4.38
CA LYS A 92 6.98 9.43 5.42
C LYS A 92 6.05 8.67 6.39
N GLY A 93 5.51 7.54 5.98
CA GLY A 93 4.45 6.82 6.69
C GLY A 93 3.05 7.28 6.28
N PHE A 94 2.05 6.96 7.10
CA PHE A 94 0.64 7.25 6.83
C PHE A 94 0.05 8.26 7.81
N GLU A 95 -1.00 8.94 7.36
CA GLU A 95 -1.94 9.66 8.20
C GLU A 95 -3.17 8.77 8.46
N VAL A 96 -3.80 8.92 9.62
CA VAL A 96 -5.01 8.16 9.99
C VAL A 96 -6.21 9.07 9.83
N LEU A 97 -7.20 8.62 9.06
CA LEU A 97 -8.49 9.29 8.91
C LEU A 97 -9.60 8.45 9.56
N PRO A 98 -10.61 9.10 10.19
CA PRO A 98 -11.83 8.44 10.64
C PRO A 98 -12.60 7.78 9.50
#